data_AF-A0A6A6VWQ0-F1
#
_entry.id   AF-A0A6A6VWQ0-F1
#
_cell.length_a   1.000
_cell.length_b   1.000
_cell.length_c   1.000
_cell.angle_alpha   90.00
_cell.angle_beta   90.00
_cell.angle_gamma   90.00
#
_symmetry.space_group_name_H-M   'P 1'
#
loop_
_entity.id
_entity.type
_entity.pdbx_description
1 polymer ?
#
loop_
_entity_poly.entity_id
_entity_poly.type
_entity_poly.pdbx_seq_one_letter_code
_entity_poly.pdbx_strand_id
1 'polypeptide(L)'
;MMILQKLVGDNGFGSVALATTTGNNVPRKTGGFRERDLRSQSDSIEDAGAESALQIVKSRFDSDRKIVTDLQRDMADRRITLNNTAAGMEVADLIRAQAERDQEQIAYIEVLKADHGSRKAQKDAEIEKLRVSTSELRRLKEAQYMKEIAELEMEIEKANEQRQIVTTEAQESKDAQLQGAKKARYYHVLVQRSCTVL
;
A
#
# COMPACT_ATOMS: atom_id res chain seq x y z
N MET A 1 -26.29 11.00 -28.83
CA MET A 1 -27.24 11.07 -29.96
C MET A 1 -26.64 11.71 -31.23
N MET A 2 -25.53 12.47 -31.15
CA MET A 2 -24.87 13.11 -32.31
C MET A 2 -24.23 12.14 -33.33
N ILE A 3 -23.72 10.99 -32.89
CA ILE A 3 -23.00 10.05 -33.78
C ILE A 3 -23.94 9.42 -34.81
N LEU A 4 -25.15 9.03 -34.42
CA LEU A 4 -26.09 8.37 -35.33
C LEU A 4 -26.59 9.33 -36.41
N GLN A 5 -26.88 10.57 -36.04
CA GLN A 5 -27.34 11.60 -36.98
C GLN A 5 -26.26 11.93 -38.01
N LYS A 6 -24.97 12.02 -37.60
CA LYS A 6 -23.86 12.23 -38.53
C LYS A 6 -23.61 11.03 -39.46
N LEU A 7 -23.85 9.80 -39.00
CA LEU A 7 -23.66 8.59 -39.81
C LEU A 7 -24.73 8.39 -40.87
N VAL A 8 -25.99 8.70 -40.54
CA VAL A 8 -27.13 8.50 -41.45
C VAL A 8 -27.44 9.77 -42.25
N GLY A 9 -26.86 10.90 -41.86
CA GLY A 9 -27.11 12.22 -42.43
C GLY A 9 -28.38 12.86 -41.89
N ASP A 10 -28.49 14.19 -42.01
CA ASP A 10 -29.64 14.95 -41.49
C ASP A 10 -30.98 14.52 -42.11
N ASN A 11 -30.94 14.00 -43.34
CA ASN A 11 -32.11 13.49 -44.05
C ASN A 11 -32.45 12.02 -43.76
N GLY A 12 -31.52 11.28 -43.17
CA GLY A 12 -31.65 9.84 -42.96
C GLY A 12 -32.17 9.45 -41.58
N PHE A 13 -32.16 10.37 -40.61
CA PHE A 13 -32.60 10.11 -39.24
C PHE A 13 -34.07 9.67 -39.15
N GLY A 14 -34.95 10.27 -39.96
CA GLY A 14 -36.38 9.89 -40.05
C GLY A 14 -36.64 8.54 -40.72
N SER A 15 -35.58 7.87 -41.18
CA SER A 15 -35.63 6.55 -41.80
C SER A 15 -34.88 5.48 -41.01
N VAL A 16 -34.36 5.83 -39.83
CA VAL A 16 -33.74 4.88 -38.92
C VAL A 16 -34.83 4.15 -38.13
N ALA A 17 -34.92 2.83 -38.31
CA ALA A 17 -35.72 1.98 -37.44
C ALA A 17 -34.84 1.39 -36.34
N LEU A 18 -35.19 1.64 -35.07
CA LEU A 18 -34.51 1.03 -33.93
C LEU A 18 -35.20 -0.29 -33.58
N ALA A 19 -34.65 -1.40 -34.06
CA ALA A 19 -35.13 -2.73 -33.69
C ALA A 19 -34.42 -3.21 -32.43
N THR A 20 -35.15 -3.37 -31.32
CA THR A 20 -34.60 -3.94 -30.08
C THR A 20 -34.98 -5.42 -30.00
N THR A 21 -34.00 -6.31 -29.81
CA THR A 21 -34.24 -7.75 -29.59
C THR A 21 -34.40 -8.08 -28.10
N THR A 22 -34.40 -7.08 -27.22
CA THR A 22 -34.49 -7.24 -25.77
C THR A 22 -35.82 -7.79 -25.26
N GLY A 23 -36.82 -7.97 -26.12
CA GLY A 23 -38.12 -8.56 -25.77
C GLY A 23 -38.10 -10.04 -25.41
N ASN A 24 -37.09 -10.81 -25.84
CA ASN A 24 -37.06 -12.26 -25.62
C ASN A 24 -36.74 -12.67 -24.17
N ASN A 25 -36.17 -11.78 -23.36
CA ASN A 25 -35.77 -12.06 -21.97
C ASN A 25 -36.70 -11.44 -20.91
N VAL A 26 -37.86 -10.92 -21.31
CA VAL A 26 -38.84 -10.34 -20.38
C VAL A 26 -40.00 -11.31 -20.20
N PRO A 27 -40.41 -11.65 -18.95
CA PRO A 27 -41.57 -12.51 -18.72
C PRO A 27 -42.82 -11.96 -19.41
N ARG A 28 -43.58 -12.84 -20.07
CA ARG A 28 -44.71 -12.50 -20.95
C ARG A 28 -45.76 -11.57 -20.28
N LYS A 29 -45.95 -11.71 -18.97
CA LYS A 29 -46.84 -10.84 -18.17
C LYS A 29 -46.34 -9.39 -18.09
N THR A 30 -45.03 -9.19 -17.93
CA THR A 30 -44.42 -7.86 -17.79
C THR A 30 -44.27 -7.17 -19.15
N GLY A 31 -44.05 -7.94 -20.22
CA GLY A 31 -44.07 -7.45 -21.59
C GLY A 31 -45.43 -6.83 -21.96
N GLY A 32 -46.53 -7.54 -21.69
CA GLY A 32 -47.88 -7.06 -22.02
C GLY A 32 -48.31 -5.76 -21.33
N PHE A 33 -47.83 -5.47 -20.11
CA PHE A 33 -48.09 -4.21 -19.44
C PHE A 33 -47.28 -3.05 -20.04
N ARG A 34 -45.98 -3.26 -20.31
CA ARG A 34 -45.13 -2.25 -20.95
C ARG A 34 -45.56 -1.94 -22.39
N GLU A 35 -46.02 -2.94 -23.13
CA GLU A 35 -46.57 -2.78 -24.48
C GLU A 35 -47.81 -1.87 -24.46
N ARG A 36 -48.68 -2.06 -23.45
CA ARG A 36 -49.90 -1.28 -23.28
C ARG A 36 -49.60 0.17 -22.92
N ASP A 37 -48.59 0.40 -22.08
CA ASP A 37 -48.11 1.75 -21.75
C ASP A 37 -47.49 2.45 -22.98
N LEU A 38 -46.67 1.75 -23.77
CA LEU A 38 -46.06 2.30 -24.99
C LEU A 38 -47.09 2.64 -26.08
N ARG A 39 -48.13 1.82 -26.24
CA ARG A 39 -49.26 2.10 -27.16
C ARG A 39 -50.10 3.29 -26.71
N SER A 40 -50.13 3.59 -25.41
CA SER A 40 -50.88 4.75 -24.89
C SER A 40 -50.10 6.08 -25.02
N GLN A 41 -48.81 6.03 -25.34
CA GLN A 41 -47.94 7.22 -25.41
C GLN A 41 -47.54 7.62 -26.84
N SER A 42 -47.90 6.87 -27.89
CA SER A 42 -47.54 7.23 -29.28
C SER A 42 -48.52 6.70 -30.33
N ASP A 43 -48.78 7.50 -31.37
CA ASP A 43 -49.70 7.21 -32.47
C ASP A 43 -49.17 6.21 -33.53
N SER A 44 -48.01 5.56 -33.35
CA SER A 44 -47.44 4.69 -34.41
C SER A 44 -46.41 3.67 -33.91
N ILE A 45 -46.81 2.78 -33.00
CA ILE A 45 -46.03 1.57 -32.73
C ILE A 45 -46.93 0.37 -32.98
N GLU A 46 -46.93 -0.10 -34.22
CA GLU A 46 -47.54 -1.37 -34.59
C GLU A 46 -46.62 -2.51 -34.14
N ASP A 47 -47.16 -3.32 -33.23
CA ASP A 47 -46.65 -4.63 -32.88
C ASP A 47 -46.65 -5.52 -34.11
N ALA A 48 -45.51 -6.09 -34.44
CA ALA A 48 -45.49 -7.49 -34.86
C ALA A 48 -44.06 -8.03 -34.77
N GLY A 49 -43.93 -9.35 -34.60
CA GLY A 49 -42.64 -10.03 -34.40
C GLY A 49 -41.68 -9.96 -35.59
N ALA A 50 -40.91 -11.03 -35.81
CA ALA A 50 -39.89 -11.09 -36.86
C ALA A 50 -40.42 -10.74 -38.28
N GLU A 51 -41.69 -11.01 -38.57
CA GLU A 51 -42.34 -10.66 -39.84
C GLU A 51 -42.59 -9.16 -40.01
N SER A 52 -42.81 -8.39 -38.93
CA SER A 52 -43.01 -6.93 -38.98
C SER A 52 -41.73 -6.19 -39.22
N ALA A 53 -40.65 -6.59 -38.53
CA ALA A 53 -39.34 -6.02 -38.77
C ALA A 53 -38.95 -6.20 -40.25
N LEU A 54 -39.28 -7.36 -40.83
CA LEU A 54 -39.08 -7.62 -42.26
C LEU A 54 -39.99 -6.77 -43.15
N GLN A 55 -41.24 -6.52 -42.77
CA GLN A 55 -42.17 -5.63 -43.48
C GLN A 55 -41.79 -4.15 -43.40
N ILE A 56 -41.29 -3.67 -42.26
CA ILE A 56 -40.75 -2.33 -42.08
C ILE A 56 -39.48 -2.16 -42.93
N VAL A 57 -38.62 -3.18 -42.96
CA VAL A 57 -37.45 -3.19 -43.85
C VAL A 57 -37.90 -3.18 -45.32
N LYS A 58 -38.85 -4.02 -45.72
CA LYS A 58 -39.39 -4.06 -47.10
C LYS A 58 -40.04 -2.73 -47.50
N SER A 59 -40.91 -2.16 -46.67
CA SER A 59 -41.57 -0.88 -46.97
C SER A 59 -40.59 0.30 -47.06
N ARG A 60 -39.47 0.23 -46.33
CA ARG A 60 -38.37 1.19 -46.45
C ARG A 60 -37.48 0.94 -47.68
N PHE A 61 -37.26 -0.31 -48.07
CA PHE A 61 -36.56 -0.65 -49.32
C PHE A 61 -37.36 -0.32 -50.57
N ASP A 62 -38.69 -0.43 -50.51
CA ASP A 62 -39.62 -0.09 -51.59
C ASP A 62 -39.90 1.42 -51.68
N SER A 63 -39.47 2.21 -50.69
CA SER A 63 -39.56 3.67 -50.74
C SER A 63 -38.44 4.26 -51.62
N ASP A 64 -38.80 5.13 -52.58
CA ASP A 64 -37.88 5.74 -53.57
C ASP A 64 -36.71 6.54 -52.97
N ARG A 65 -36.72 6.81 -51.66
CA ARG A 65 -35.59 7.40 -50.96
C ARG A 65 -34.59 6.31 -50.58
N LYS A 66 -33.69 5.99 -51.50
CA LYS A 66 -32.46 5.25 -51.17
C LYS A 66 -31.73 6.02 -50.07
N ILE A 67 -31.71 5.46 -48.87
CA ILE A 67 -30.93 5.97 -47.74
C ILE A 67 -29.48 5.62 -48.03
N VAL A 68 -28.86 6.38 -48.93
CA VAL A 68 -27.41 6.33 -49.10
C VAL A 68 -26.87 7.15 -47.93
N THR A 69 -26.13 6.51 -47.03
CA THR A 69 -25.46 7.26 -45.97
C THR A 69 -24.51 8.25 -46.62
N ASP A 70 -24.33 9.44 -46.03
CA ASP A 70 -23.41 10.44 -46.59
C ASP A 70 -22.00 9.86 -46.77
N LEU A 71 -21.62 8.89 -45.91
CA LEU A 71 -20.40 8.10 -46.04
C LEU A 71 -20.35 7.25 -47.33
N GLN A 72 -21.44 6.55 -47.67
CA GLN A 72 -21.52 5.78 -48.92
C GLN A 72 -21.50 6.70 -50.14
N ARG A 73 -22.11 7.88 -50.05
CA ARG A 73 -22.05 8.90 -51.10
C ARG A 73 -20.62 9.42 -51.30
N ASP A 74 -19.92 9.71 -50.21
CA ASP A 74 -18.53 10.17 -50.27
C ASP A 74 -17.57 9.09 -50.79
N MET A 75 -17.76 7.83 -50.38
CA MET A 75 -16.87 6.75 -50.78
C MET A 75 -17.18 6.18 -52.18
N ALA A 76 -18.45 5.97 -52.51
CA ALA A 76 -18.86 5.35 -53.78
C ALA A 76 -18.96 6.37 -54.92
N ASP A 77 -19.58 7.53 -54.68
CA ASP A 77 -19.82 8.52 -55.75
C ASP A 77 -18.64 9.47 -55.91
N ARG A 78 -18.05 9.93 -54.80
CA ARG A 78 -16.93 10.90 -54.82
C ARG A 78 -15.54 10.25 -54.81
N ARG A 79 -15.47 8.91 -54.72
CA ARG A 79 -14.23 8.12 -54.65
C ARG A 79 -13.25 8.60 -53.57
N ILE A 80 -13.78 9.11 -52.45
CA ILE A 80 -12.98 9.57 -51.32
C ILE A 80 -12.67 8.36 -50.43
N THR A 81 -11.43 8.21 -49.98
CA THR A 81 -11.05 7.15 -49.03
C THR A 81 -11.63 7.44 -47.65
N LEU A 82 -11.93 6.40 -46.87
CA LEU A 82 -12.54 6.53 -45.54
C LEU A 82 -11.82 7.56 -44.65
N ASN A 83 -10.48 7.60 -44.69
CA ASN A 83 -9.65 8.52 -43.90
C ASN A 83 -9.88 10.00 -44.23
N ASN A 84 -10.34 10.31 -45.45
CA ASN A 84 -10.61 11.66 -45.91
C ASN A 84 -12.10 12.04 -45.82
N THR A 85 -12.94 11.14 -45.28
CA THR A 85 -14.34 11.45 -44.96
C THR A 85 -14.42 12.15 -43.60
N ALA A 86 -15.50 12.91 -43.36
CA ALA A 86 -15.71 13.58 -42.07
C ALA A 86 -15.69 12.61 -40.88
N ALA A 87 -16.25 11.41 -41.05
CA ALA A 87 -16.22 10.36 -40.03
C ALA A 87 -14.80 9.82 -39.80
N GLY A 88 -14.00 9.63 -40.87
CA GLY A 88 -12.62 9.19 -40.76
C GLY A 88 -11.71 10.22 -40.08
N MET A 89 -11.90 11.50 -40.38
CA MET A 89 -11.17 12.59 -39.72
C MET A 89 -11.51 12.68 -38.22
N GLU A 90 -12.78 12.55 -37.84
CA GLU A 90 -13.20 12.58 -36.42
C GLU A 90 -12.59 11.42 -35.63
N VAL A 91 -12.52 10.22 -36.23
CA VAL A 91 -11.83 9.07 -35.61
C VAL A 91 -10.32 9.30 -35.51
N ALA A 92 -9.69 9.86 -36.53
CA ALA A 92 -8.26 10.18 -36.50
C ALA A 92 -7.92 11.22 -35.42
N ASP A 93 -8.76 12.24 -35.26
CA ASP A 93 -8.61 13.27 -34.22
C ASP A 93 -8.81 12.68 -32.82
N LEU A 94 -9.78 11.77 -32.63
CA LEU A 94 -9.96 11.04 -31.37
C LEU A 94 -8.74 10.17 -31.04
N ILE A 95 -8.17 9.48 -32.02
CA ILE A 95 -6.95 8.66 -31.83
C ILE A 95 -5.76 9.55 -31.46
N ARG A 96 -5.58 10.69 -32.15
CA ARG A 96 -4.51 11.64 -31.83
C ARG A 96 -4.67 12.20 -30.41
N ALA A 97 -5.87 12.66 -30.05
CA ALA A 97 -6.14 13.18 -28.71
C ALA A 97 -6.03 12.11 -27.61
N GLN A 98 -6.24 10.83 -27.94
CA GLN A 98 -5.96 9.73 -27.01
C GLN A 98 -4.46 9.49 -26.89
N ALA A 99 -3.71 9.47 -27.98
CA ALA A 99 -2.27 9.28 -27.97
C ALA A 99 -1.54 10.39 -27.20
N GLU A 100 -1.95 11.65 -27.34
CA GLU A 100 -1.42 12.77 -26.56
C GLU A 100 -1.66 12.57 -25.06
N ARG A 101 -2.88 12.20 -24.67
CA ARG A 101 -3.21 11.90 -23.26
C ARG A 101 -2.42 10.73 -22.71
N ASP A 102 -2.24 9.67 -23.50
CA ASP A 102 -1.46 8.50 -23.09
C ASP A 102 0.02 8.89 -22.92
N GLN A 103 0.56 9.74 -23.80
CA GLN A 103 1.93 10.23 -23.70
C GLN A 103 2.14 11.13 -22.47
N GLU A 104 1.18 12.00 -22.16
CA GLU A 104 1.19 12.80 -20.92
C GLU A 104 1.14 11.91 -19.67
N GLN A 105 0.30 10.87 -19.68
CA GLN A 105 0.22 9.92 -18.57
C GLN A 105 1.52 9.15 -18.38
N ILE A 106 2.16 8.72 -19.46
CA ILE A 106 3.46 8.05 -19.41
C ILE A 106 4.51 8.99 -18.78
N ALA A 107 4.60 10.23 -19.27
CA ALA A 107 5.54 11.22 -18.73
C ALA A 107 5.29 11.48 -17.24
N TYR A 108 4.02 11.59 -16.83
CA TYR A 108 3.67 11.76 -15.41
C TYR A 108 4.08 10.56 -14.55
N ILE A 109 3.87 9.33 -15.04
CA ILE A 109 4.28 8.10 -14.35
C ILE A 109 5.81 8.04 -14.21
N GLU A 110 6.57 8.46 -15.24
CA GLU A 110 8.03 8.50 -15.18
C GLU A 110 8.54 9.47 -14.12
N VAL A 111 7.95 10.67 -14.03
CA VAL A 111 8.26 11.64 -12.97
C VAL A 111 7.96 11.07 -11.59
N LEU A 112 6.80 10.42 -11.40
CA LEU A 112 6.45 9.77 -10.14
C LEU A 112 7.43 8.65 -9.76
N LYS A 113 7.86 7.83 -10.73
CA LYS A 113 8.86 6.79 -10.48
C LYS A 113 10.20 7.37 -10.04
N ALA A 114 10.64 8.47 -10.65
CA ALA A 114 11.87 9.14 -10.27
C ALA A 114 11.78 9.74 -8.85
N ASP A 115 10.68 10.41 -8.50
CA ASP A 115 10.45 10.95 -7.16
C ASP A 115 10.36 9.84 -6.09
N HIS A 116 9.64 8.75 -6.37
CA HIS A 116 9.59 7.60 -5.48
C HIS A 116 10.98 6.94 -5.30
N GLY A 117 11.75 6.82 -6.38
CA GLY A 117 13.12 6.30 -6.32
C GLY A 117 14.02 7.16 -5.44
N SER A 118 13.97 8.48 -5.58
CA SER A 118 14.77 9.41 -4.79
C SER A 118 14.39 9.38 -3.30
N ARG A 119 13.09 9.38 -2.98
CA ARG A 119 12.59 9.28 -1.60
C ARG A 119 12.97 7.96 -0.95
N LYS A 120 12.92 6.86 -1.71
CA LYS A 120 13.34 5.55 -1.20
C LYS A 120 14.83 5.56 -0.87
N ALA A 121 15.67 6.06 -1.77
CA ALA A 121 17.10 6.18 -1.53
C ALA A 121 17.44 7.05 -0.30
N GLN A 122 16.72 8.15 -0.10
CA GLN A 122 16.87 9.00 1.10
C GLN A 122 16.51 8.24 2.38
N LYS A 123 15.39 7.53 2.39
CA LYS A 123 14.98 6.72 3.55
C LYS A 123 15.96 5.59 3.86
N ASP A 124 16.45 4.90 2.83
CA ASP A 124 17.44 3.84 3.00
C ASP A 124 18.75 4.40 3.59
N ALA A 125 19.19 5.58 3.14
CA ALA A 125 20.35 6.26 3.71
C ALA A 125 20.12 6.71 5.17
N GLU A 126 18.91 7.15 5.52
CA GLU A 126 18.54 7.52 6.89
C GLU A 126 18.51 6.31 7.82
N ILE A 127 17.93 5.19 7.37
CA ILE A 127 17.91 3.92 8.10
C ILE A 127 19.34 3.45 8.38
N GLU A 128 20.23 3.56 7.40
CA GLU A 128 21.62 3.13 7.58
C GLU A 128 22.37 4.02 8.59
N LYS A 129 22.16 5.34 8.55
CA LYS A 129 22.70 6.25 9.56
C LYS A 129 22.21 5.90 10.97
N LEU A 130 20.91 5.60 11.12
CA LEU A 130 20.33 5.20 12.39
C LEU A 130 20.89 3.86 12.88
N ARG A 131 21.13 2.90 11.98
CA ARG A 131 21.77 1.62 12.33
C ARG A 131 23.18 1.81 12.86
N VAL A 132 24.00 2.62 12.17
CA VAL A 132 25.35 2.93 12.62
C VAL A 132 25.31 3.62 13.98
N SER A 133 24.52 4.68 14.12
CA SER A 133 24.38 5.41 15.39
C SER A 133 23.92 4.51 16.54
N THR A 134 22.95 3.62 16.29
CA THR A 134 22.47 2.66 17.31
C THR A 134 23.57 1.67 17.70
N SER A 135 24.37 1.21 16.73
CA SER A 135 25.49 0.30 17.00
C SER A 135 26.60 0.97 17.82
N GLU A 136 26.91 2.23 17.54
CA GLU A 136 27.89 3.02 18.29
C GLU A 136 27.41 3.30 19.71
N LEU A 137 26.14 3.68 19.88
CA LEU A 137 25.54 3.90 21.19
C LEU A 137 25.56 2.61 22.02
N ARG A 138 25.28 1.46 21.40
CA ARG A 138 25.37 0.16 22.07
C ARG A 138 26.79 -0.13 22.55
N ARG A 139 27.81 0.09 21.72
CA ARG A 139 29.21 -0.09 22.10
C ARG A 139 29.63 0.82 23.23
N LEU A 140 29.21 2.09 23.21
CA LEU A 140 29.48 3.04 24.29
C LEU A 140 28.86 2.58 25.61
N LYS A 141 27.61 2.11 25.55
CA LYS A 141 26.90 1.61 26.73
C LYS A 141 27.53 0.34 27.29
N GLU A 142 27.91 -0.60 26.43
CA GLU A 142 28.65 -1.81 26.82
C GLU A 142 30.00 -1.44 27.45
N ALA A 143 30.74 -0.48 26.89
CA ALA A 143 32.00 -0.01 27.47
C ALA A 143 31.82 0.68 28.83
N GLN A 144 30.72 1.44 29.02
CA GLN A 144 30.38 2.03 30.31
C GLN A 144 30.08 0.96 31.35
N TYR A 145 29.26 -0.04 31.02
CA TYR A 145 28.98 -1.14 31.93
C TYR A 145 30.22 -1.94 32.30
N MET A 146 31.13 -2.18 31.36
CA MET A 146 32.40 -2.85 31.65
C MET A 146 33.27 -2.05 32.61
N LYS A 147 33.29 -0.72 32.51
CA LYS A 147 34.01 0.14 33.46
C LYS A 147 33.39 0.09 34.84
N GLU A 148 32.07 0.22 34.92
CA GLU A 148 31.33 0.17 36.19
C GLU A 148 31.51 -1.18 36.91
N ILE A 149 31.47 -2.29 36.16
CA ILE A 149 31.75 -3.62 36.70
C ILE A 149 33.19 -3.69 37.25
N ALA A 150 34.19 -3.22 36.49
CA ALA A 150 35.58 -3.24 36.93
C ALA A 150 35.82 -2.36 38.18
N GLU A 151 35.15 -1.22 38.29
CA GLU A 151 35.20 -0.35 39.46
C GLU A 151 34.59 -1.05 40.69
N LEU A 152 33.43 -1.68 40.53
CA LEU A 152 32.78 -2.46 41.60
C LEU A 152 33.63 -3.66 42.04
N GLU A 153 34.24 -4.37 41.10
CA GLU A 153 35.15 -5.49 41.40
C GLU A 153 36.35 -5.02 42.23
N MET A 154 36.94 -3.87 41.88
CA MET A 154 38.05 -3.28 42.64
C MET A 154 37.62 -2.82 44.05
N GLU A 155 36.41 -2.28 44.20
CA GLU A 155 35.87 -1.92 45.52
C GLU A 155 35.62 -3.16 46.39
N ILE A 156 35.09 -4.24 45.80
CA ILE A 156 34.89 -5.52 46.49
C ILE A 156 36.24 -6.10 46.94
N GLU A 157 37.27 -6.05 46.09
CA GLU A 157 38.61 -6.53 46.43
C GLU A 157 39.19 -5.75 47.61
N LYS A 158 39.16 -4.41 47.57
CA LYS A 158 39.60 -3.56 48.70
C LYS A 158 38.83 -3.84 49.99
N ALA A 159 37.51 -4.01 49.89
CA ALA A 159 36.68 -4.34 51.04
C ALA A 159 37.03 -5.71 51.64
N ASN A 160 37.38 -6.69 50.79
CA ASN A 160 37.81 -8.02 51.21
C ASN A 160 39.19 -7.99 51.86
N GLU A 161 40.15 -7.24 51.31
CA GLU A 161 41.46 -7.02 51.93
C GLU A 161 41.33 -6.39 53.31
N GLN A 162 40.52 -5.33 53.44
CA GLN A 162 40.27 -4.68 54.72
C GLN A 162 39.63 -5.65 55.73
N ARG A 163 38.70 -6.49 55.29
CA ARG A 163 38.11 -7.54 56.13
C ARG A 163 39.16 -8.54 56.58
N GLN A 164 40.07 -8.97 55.71
CA GLN A 164 41.15 -9.88 56.07
C GLN A 164 42.06 -9.27 57.14
N ILE A 165 42.49 -8.01 56.98
CA ILE A 165 43.31 -7.30 57.97
C ILE A 165 42.61 -7.27 59.33
N VAL A 166 41.34 -6.88 59.37
CA VAL A 166 40.58 -6.83 60.63
C VAL A 166 40.44 -8.22 61.25
N THR A 167 40.25 -9.27 60.44
CA THR A 167 40.18 -10.65 60.96
C THR A 167 41.52 -11.12 61.53
N THR A 168 42.65 -10.79 60.90
CA THR A 168 43.98 -11.15 61.40
C THR A 168 44.30 -10.39 62.68
N GLU A 169 44.03 -9.08 62.74
CA GLU A 169 44.23 -8.28 63.96
C GLU A 169 43.36 -8.77 65.12
N ALA A 170 42.11 -9.17 64.85
CA ALA A 170 41.22 -9.74 65.86
C ALA A 170 41.72 -11.11 66.37
N GLN A 171 42.30 -11.93 65.49
CA GLN A 171 42.89 -13.22 65.85
C GLN A 171 44.13 -13.01 66.72
N GLU A 172 45.05 -12.13 66.31
CA GLU A 172 46.26 -11.79 67.05
C GLU A 172 45.95 -11.21 68.44
N SER A 173 44.94 -10.34 68.53
CA SER A 173 44.47 -9.78 69.81
C SER A 173 43.91 -10.86 70.74
N LYS A 174 43.11 -11.81 70.22
CA LYS A 174 42.62 -12.96 71.01
C LYS A 174 43.76 -13.84 71.50
N ASP A 175 44.75 -14.12 70.66
CA ASP A 175 45.90 -14.93 71.03
C ASP A 175 46.78 -14.24 72.09
N ALA A 176 46.98 -12.93 71.97
CA ALA A 176 47.68 -12.13 72.97
C ALA A 176 46.95 -12.14 74.33
N GLN A 177 45.61 -12.01 74.33
CA GLN A 177 44.81 -12.13 75.55
C GLN A 177 44.90 -13.52 76.18
N LEU A 178 44.85 -14.58 75.37
CA LEU A 178 45.01 -15.97 75.82
C LEU A 178 46.40 -16.21 76.44
N GLN A 179 47.46 -15.69 75.83
CA GLN A 179 48.81 -15.76 76.40
C GLN A 179 48.93 -14.97 77.71
N GLY A 180 48.35 -13.77 77.77
CA GLY A 180 48.27 -12.96 78.99
C GLY A 180 47.56 -13.70 80.12
N ALA A 181 46.39 -14.30 79.84
CA ALA A 181 45.62 -15.08 80.81
C ALA A 181 46.38 -16.33 81.29
N LYS A 182 47.09 -17.04 80.38
CA LYS A 182 47.94 -18.18 80.74
C LYS A 182 49.08 -17.78 81.67
N LYS A 183 49.78 -16.67 81.36
CA LYS A 183 50.84 -16.12 82.23
C LYS A 183 50.29 -15.73 83.60
N ALA A 184 49.16 -15.02 83.65
CA ALA A 184 48.51 -14.63 84.90
C ALA A 184 48.15 -15.85 85.78
N ARG A 185 47.58 -16.91 85.18
CA ARG A 185 47.31 -18.18 85.88
C ARG A 185 48.59 -18.83 86.41
N TYR A 186 49.65 -18.85 85.62
CA TYR A 186 50.95 -19.40 86.05
C TYR A 186 51.50 -18.67 87.28
N TYR A 187 51.51 -17.33 87.27
CA TYR A 187 51.92 -16.53 88.42
C TYR A 187 51.03 -16.76 89.65
N HIS A 188 49.71 -16.87 89.47
CA HIS A 188 48.79 -17.15 90.57
C HIS A 188 49.10 -18.50 91.25
N VAL A 189 49.40 -19.54 90.47
CA VAL A 189 49.78 -20.86 91.00
C VAL A 189 51.11 -20.80 91.76
N LEU A 190 52.10 -20.06 91.24
CA LEU A 190 53.39 -19.87 91.93
C LEU A 190 53.22 -19.14 93.27
N VAL A 191 52.43 -18.07 93.31
CA VAL A 191 52.15 -17.32 94.55
C VAL A 191 51.41 -18.20 95.57
N GLN A 192 50.39 -18.96 95.16
CA GLN A 192 49.67 -19.87 96.06
C GLN A 192 50.56 -20.98 96.65
N ARG A 193 51.51 -21.51 95.88
CA ARG A 193 52.51 -22.48 96.36
C ARG A 193 53.53 -21.87 97.33
N SER A 194 53.79 -20.58 97.22
CA SER A 194 54.70 -19.84 98.11
C SER A 194 54.06 -19.56 99.48
N CYS A 195 52.73 -19.45 99.54
CA CYS A 195 51.99 -19.17 100.78
C CYS A 195 51.58 -20.41 101.58
N THR A 196 51.86 -21.63 101.09
CA THR A 196 51.51 -22.90 101.78
C THR A 196 52.68 -23.49 102.59
N VAL A 197 53.81 -22.78 102.67
CA VAL A 197 54.96 -23.13 103.50
C VAL A 197 55.08 -22.11 104.63
N LEU A 198 54.19 -22.21 105.63
CA LEU A 198 54.31 -21.59 106.95
C LEU A 198 53.49 -22.42 107.95
#